data_AF-A0A0G1YA23-F1
#
_entry.id   AF-A0A0G1YA23-F1
#
_cell.length_a   1.000
_cell.length_b   1.000
_cell.length_c   1.000
_cell.angle_alpha   90.00
_cell.angle_beta   90.00
_cell.angle_gamma   90.00
#
_symmetry.space_group_name_H-M   'P 1'
#
loop_
_entity.id
_entity.type
_entity.pdbx_description
1 polymer ?
#
loop_
_entity_poly.entity_id
_entity_poly.type
_entity_poly.pdbx_seq_one_letter_code
_entity_poly.pdbx_strand_id
1 'polypeptide(L)'
;MESTPKLSTPEEELAYLREAVMRKEAELAGNAPERAQIISETIYEHHAAPAAILAKGYRMSETTKKSEAEAILAELNLGGGETAIRSLEQAMEEKGIKNTLAVLEKLHDPHVADDFHRYLVRHVAAGLPAPGIDEKAPRFQALHMTLYEVALPEPKPEEPQGRTKTLKELISGMEQFYAGLLSVEDAESGEPSYFALELAVPEDSPELQFYAAVPNAKKNLFEKQLLAIFPDAHLVPQPYDYNVFVSGGATLASVAHLAENPALPLKDYTDFDYDPLNTITNAFAKIERAGEGAALQIIIEPRAERHVKHYRKILQALRRGEKRASAFSTPETMLGEFARDIGKTLFSNKTKDEKKAKEAEERQIEANKAYIEQVEKKIAAPIVGATIRLVVSSKDERTAGLVLGELESAFNQFANTQGISLTTSPSACPPPRRSHSRFANSPLCTTSRPRALNPRRT
;
A
#
# COMPACT_ATOMS: atom_id res chain seq x y z
N MET A 1 37.63 -4.19 -6.97
CA MET A 1 36.86 -3.30 -7.86
C MET A 1 36.34 -4.17 -8.98
N GLU A 2 35.16 -4.74 -8.84
CA GLU A 2 34.54 -5.46 -9.96
C GLU A 2 34.18 -4.44 -11.05
N SER A 3 34.67 -4.67 -12.26
CA SER A 3 34.35 -3.84 -13.42
C SER A 3 32.86 -3.93 -13.70
N THR A 4 32.19 -2.79 -13.85
CA THR A 4 30.78 -2.75 -14.25
C THR A 4 30.62 -3.50 -15.58
N PRO A 5 29.72 -4.49 -15.67
CA PRO A 5 29.51 -5.24 -16.90
C PRO A 5 29.12 -4.29 -18.04
N LYS A 6 29.57 -4.59 -19.26
CA LYS A 6 29.26 -3.84 -20.48
C LYS A 6 28.51 -4.76 -21.45
N LEU A 7 27.20 -4.80 -21.27
CA LEU A 7 26.29 -5.61 -22.10
C LEU A 7 26.20 -4.99 -23.49
N SER A 8 26.44 -5.75 -24.55
CA SER A 8 26.55 -5.26 -25.92
C SER A 8 25.45 -5.77 -26.84
N THR A 9 24.69 -6.79 -26.43
CA THR A 9 23.54 -7.32 -27.19
C THR A 9 22.34 -7.66 -26.29
N PRO A 10 21.12 -7.80 -26.86
CA PRO A 10 19.92 -8.22 -26.12
C PRO A 10 20.05 -9.60 -25.48
N GLU A 11 20.72 -10.54 -26.17
CA GLU A 11 20.97 -11.88 -25.66
C GLU A 11 21.96 -11.86 -24.50
N GLU A 12 23.01 -11.04 -24.58
CA GLU A 12 23.95 -10.82 -23.47
C GLU A 12 23.24 -10.20 -22.26
N GLU A 13 22.31 -9.27 -22.49
CA GLU A 13 21.52 -8.63 -21.44
C GLU A 13 20.51 -9.59 -20.79
N LEU A 14 19.80 -10.39 -21.58
CA LEU A 14 18.89 -11.43 -21.07
C LEU A 14 19.66 -12.53 -20.34
N ALA A 15 20.81 -12.96 -20.87
CA ALA A 15 21.70 -13.90 -20.19
C ALA A 15 22.24 -13.29 -18.89
N TYR A 16 22.62 -12.02 -18.89
CA TYR A 16 23.02 -11.30 -17.69
C TYR A 16 21.91 -11.21 -16.66
N LEU A 17 20.67 -10.97 -17.06
CA LEU A 17 19.51 -10.94 -16.16
C LEU A 17 19.19 -12.32 -15.61
N ARG A 18 19.23 -13.37 -16.46
CA ARG A 18 19.05 -14.77 -16.02
C ARG A 18 20.18 -15.21 -15.10
N GLU A 19 21.42 -14.84 -15.40
CA GLU A 19 22.58 -15.11 -14.56
C GLU A 19 22.55 -14.28 -13.28
N ALA A 20 22.07 -13.03 -13.32
CA ALA A 20 21.85 -12.23 -12.13
C ALA A 20 20.73 -12.81 -11.26
N VAL A 21 19.67 -13.35 -11.87
CA VAL A 21 18.63 -14.12 -11.20
C VAL A 21 19.22 -15.38 -10.58
N MET A 22 19.99 -16.19 -11.33
CA MET A 22 20.65 -17.40 -10.81
C MET A 22 21.72 -17.11 -9.76
N ARG A 23 22.49 -16.03 -9.91
CA ARG A 23 23.47 -15.58 -8.92
C ARG A 23 22.77 -15.09 -7.68
N LYS A 24 21.67 -14.33 -7.80
CA LYS A 24 20.83 -14.01 -6.65
C LYS A 24 20.27 -15.29 -6.03
N GLU A 25 19.72 -16.22 -6.80
CA GLU A 25 19.25 -17.53 -6.31
C GLU A 25 20.36 -18.30 -5.55
N ALA A 26 21.61 -18.28 -6.06
CA ALA A 26 22.75 -18.98 -5.47
C ALA A 26 23.42 -18.24 -4.30
N GLU A 27 23.55 -16.91 -4.36
CA GLU A 27 24.03 -16.04 -3.28
C GLU A 27 23.08 -16.06 -2.09
N LEU A 28 21.79 -16.20 -2.39
CA LEU A 28 20.74 -16.39 -1.42
C LEU A 28 20.70 -17.84 -0.91
N ALA A 29 21.78 -18.63 -1.04
CA ALA A 29 21.92 -20.03 -0.60
C ALA A 29 21.05 -20.37 0.63
N GLY A 30 20.00 -21.17 0.40
CA GLY A 30 19.05 -21.62 1.42
C GLY A 30 18.05 -20.56 1.91
N ASN A 31 17.88 -19.43 1.22
CA ASN A 31 17.00 -18.29 1.51
C ASN A 31 16.57 -17.54 0.21
N ALA A 32 16.42 -18.26 -0.90
CA ALA A 32 16.13 -17.73 -2.24
C ALA A 32 14.61 -17.54 -2.47
N PRO A 33 14.15 -16.39 -2.98
CA PRO A 33 12.74 -16.06 -3.22
C PRO A 33 12.07 -16.88 -4.34
N GLU A 34 10.74 -16.75 -4.51
CA GLU A 34 10.07 -17.29 -5.69
C GLU A 34 10.68 -16.68 -6.96
N ARG A 35 11.03 -17.52 -7.93
CA ARG A 35 11.77 -17.12 -9.13
C ARG A 35 11.15 -15.92 -9.84
N ALA A 36 9.81 -15.83 -9.92
CA ALA A 36 9.09 -14.71 -10.52
C ALA A 36 9.38 -13.36 -9.84
N GLN A 37 9.58 -13.36 -8.52
CA GLN A 37 9.94 -12.18 -7.76
C GLN A 37 11.42 -11.82 -7.91
N ILE A 38 12.33 -12.80 -7.84
CA ILE A 38 13.75 -12.56 -8.10
C ILE A 38 13.90 -11.89 -9.46
N ILE A 39 13.12 -12.36 -10.43
CA ILE A 39 13.01 -11.79 -11.75
C ILE A 39 12.51 -10.35 -11.69
N SER A 40 11.34 -10.07 -11.10
CA SER A 40 10.78 -8.71 -11.04
C SER A 40 11.73 -7.71 -10.37
N GLU A 41 12.31 -8.06 -9.23
CA GLU A 41 13.27 -7.19 -8.53
C GLU A 41 14.56 -6.99 -9.32
N THR A 42 15.05 -8.04 -9.98
CA THR A 42 16.24 -7.94 -10.83
C THR A 42 15.98 -7.10 -12.06
N ILE A 43 14.79 -7.18 -12.65
CA ILE A 43 14.34 -6.28 -13.73
C ILE A 43 14.31 -4.84 -13.23
N TYR A 44 13.74 -4.57 -12.05
CA TYR A 44 13.67 -3.22 -11.49
C TYR A 44 15.06 -2.65 -11.16
N GLU A 45 15.93 -3.42 -10.51
CA GLU A 45 17.30 -3.00 -10.21
C GLU A 45 18.11 -2.76 -11.48
N HIS A 46 17.95 -3.63 -12.47
CA HIS A 46 18.59 -3.48 -13.76
C HIS A 46 18.08 -2.25 -14.49
N HIS A 47 16.79 -1.94 -14.40
CA HIS A 47 16.20 -0.71 -14.92
C HIS A 47 16.80 0.53 -14.24
N ALA A 48 16.84 0.55 -12.91
CA ALA A 48 17.38 1.65 -12.10
C ALA A 48 18.91 1.83 -12.23
N ALA A 49 19.64 0.80 -12.67
CA ALA A 49 21.10 0.88 -12.84
C ALA A 49 21.51 1.98 -13.84
N PRO A 50 22.72 2.56 -13.76
CA PRO A 50 23.16 3.55 -14.74
C PRO A 50 23.18 2.97 -16.16
N ALA A 51 22.82 3.78 -17.16
CA ALA A 51 22.95 3.42 -18.58
C ALA A 51 24.39 3.00 -18.98
N ALA A 52 25.37 3.29 -18.13
CA ALA A 52 26.76 2.86 -18.27
C ALA A 52 26.95 1.34 -18.36
N ILE A 53 25.99 0.55 -17.85
CA ILE A 53 25.97 -0.92 -17.90
C ILE A 53 25.83 -1.49 -19.31
N LEU A 54 25.28 -0.70 -20.25
CA LEU A 54 25.25 -1.05 -21.67
C LEU A 54 26.51 -0.52 -22.36
N ALA A 55 27.04 -1.23 -23.35
CA ALA A 55 28.12 -0.77 -24.21
C ALA A 55 27.70 0.50 -24.97
N LYS A 56 28.65 1.40 -25.26
CA LYS A 56 28.34 2.72 -25.84
C LYS A 56 27.55 2.63 -27.16
N GLY A 57 27.84 1.63 -27.99
CA GLY A 57 27.14 1.39 -29.26
C GLY A 57 25.77 0.71 -29.12
N TYR A 58 25.50 0.09 -27.97
CA TYR A 58 24.25 -0.60 -27.66
C TYR A 58 23.24 0.28 -26.92
N ARG A 59 23.70 1.41 -26.37
CA ARG A 59 22.82 2.41 -25.75
C ARG A 59 21.97 3.10 -26.80
N MET A 60 20.65 3.07 -26.62
CA MET A 60 19.78 3.92 -27.42
C MET A 60 19.95 5.39 -27.06
N SER A 61 19.97 6.24 -28.09
CA SER A 61 19.96 7.69 -27.90
C SER A 61 18.59 8.14 -27.36
N GLU A 62 18.54 9.26 -26.63
CA GLU A 62 17.26 9.81 -26.16
C GLU A 62 16.32 10.16 -27.31
N THR A 63 16.85 10.58 -28.47
CA THR A 63 16.05 10.83 -29.68
C THR A 63 15.43 9.56 -30.23
N THR A 64 16.18 8.46 -30.25
CA THR A 64 15.67 7.15 -30.71
C THR A 64 14.61 6.61 -29.75
N LYS A 65 14.86 6.64 -28.43
CA LYS A 65 13.85 6.21 -27.44
C LYS A 65 12.55 6.99 -27.59
N LYS A 66 12.65 8.31 -27.83
CA LYS A 66 11.49 9.16 -28.06
C LYS A 66 10.75 8.79 -29.35
N SER A 67 11.47 8.56 -30.44
CA SER A 67 10.87 8.15 -31.72
C SER A 67 10.16 6.79 -31.63
N GLU A 68 10.74 5.81 -30.93
CA GLU A 68 10.13 4.50 -30.70
C GLU A 68 8.89 4.62 -29.81
N ALA A 69 8.97 5.41 -28.73
CA ALA A 69 7.81 5.71 -27.89
C ALA A 69 6.68 6.39 -28.68
N GLU A 70 7.00 7.34 -29.57
CA GLU A 70 6.03 7.99 -30.46
C GLU A 70 5.40 7.02 -31.46
N ALA A 71 6.15 6.03 -31.97
CA ALA A 71 5.62 4.99 -32.84
C ALA A 71 4.65 4.06 -32.09
N ILE A 72 5.02 3.60 -30.89
CA ILE A 72 4.15 2.74 -30.05
C ILE A 72 2.90 3.51 -29.62
N LEU A 73 3.02 4.79 -29.27
CA LEU A 73 1.85 5.66 -29.00
C LEU A 73 0.94 5.78 -30.22
N ALA A 74 1.49 5.88 -31.42
CA ALA A 74 0.67 5.92 -32.64
C ALA A 74 -0.12 4.61 -32.84
N GLU A 75 0.48 3.46 -32.51
CA GLU A 75 -0.20 2.16 -32.57
C GLU A 75 -1.28 1.99 -31.49
N LEU A 76 -1.02 2.47 -30.27
CA LEU A 76 -2.02 2.49 -29.19
C LEU A 76 -3.25 3.32 -29.58
N ASN A 77 -3.03 4.47 -30.21
CA ASN A 77 -4.11 5.33 -30.71
C ASN A 77 -4.93 4.69 -31.84
N LEU A 78 -4.42 3.62 -32.47
CA LEU A 78 -5.16 2.81 -33.46
C LEU A 78 -5.96 1.66 -32.80
N GLY A 79 -5.95 1.55 -31.47
CA GLY A 79 -6.91 0.77 -30.70
C GLY A 79 -6.46 -0.64 -30.27
N GLY A 80 -5.16 -0.89 -30.07
CA GLY A 80 -4.69 -2.22 -29.64
C GLY A 80 -3.55 -2.21 -28.63
N GLY A 81 -3.86 -2.43 -27.35
CA GLY A 81 -2.86 -2.70 -26.30
C GLY A 81 -2.00 -3.93 -26.64
N GLU A 82 -2.59 -4.96 -27.25
CA GLU A 82 -1.84 -6.14 -27.75
C GLU A 82 -0.79 -5.78 -28.81
N THR A 83 -1.06 -4.81 -29.67
CA THR A 83 -0.11 -4.34 -30.69
C THR A 83 1.06 -3.62 -30.01
N ALA A 84 0.78 -2.80 -29.01
CA ALA A 84 1.82 -2.12 -28.25
C ALA A 84 2.71 -3.10 -27.47
N ILE A 85 2.11 -4.13 -26.86
CA ILE A 85 2.89 -5.21 -26.23
C ILE A 85 3.76 -5.92 -27.27
N ARG A 86 3.24 -6.26 -28.45
CA ARG A 86 4.05 -6.86 -29.55
C ARG A 86 5.19 -5.97 -30.02
N SER A 87 4.97 -4.66 -30.11
CA SER A 87 6.02 -3.70 -30.48
C SER A 87 7.07 -3.54 -29.37
N LEU A 88 6.66 -3.60 -28.09
CA LEU A 88 7.56 -3.65 -26.95
C LEU A 88 8.33 -4.98 -26.88
N GLU A 89 7.70 -6.10 -27.26
CA GLU A 89 8.36 -7.41 -27.44
C GLU A 89 9.43 -7.31 -28.52
N GLN A 90 9.11 -6.77 -29.70
CA GLN A 90 10.08 -6.59 -30.79
C GLN A 90 11.22 -5.65 -30.37
N ALA A 91 10.91 -4.53 -29.70
CA ALA A 91 11.93 -3.62 -29.17
C ALA A 91 12.82 -4.32 -28.13
N MET A 92 12.24 -5.16 -27.26
CA MET A 92 13.00 -5.97 -26.31
C MET A 92 13.92 -6.96 -27.01
N GLU A 93 13.45 -7.66 -28.04
CA GLU A 93 14.23 -8.63 -28.82
C GLU A 93 15.38 -7.94 -29.59
N GLU A 94 15.13 -6.78 -30.20
CA GLU A 94 16.13 -6.09 -31.02
C GLU A 94 17.08 -5.21 -30.20
N LYS A 95 16.59 -4.57 -29.13
CA LYS A 95 17.28 -3.47 -28.43
C LYS A 95 17.51 -3.75 -26.94
N GLY A 96 16.94 -4.81 -26.38
CA GLY A 96 17.16 -5.25 -25.00
C GLY A 96 16.24 -4.62 -23.96
N ILE A 97 16.10 -5.33 -22.83
CA ILE A 97 15.12 -5.07 -21.77
C ILE A 97 15.28 -3.66 -21.17
N LYS A 98 16.50 -3.19 -20.87
CA LYS A 98 16.73 -1.87 -20.26
C LYS A 98 16.37 -0.73 -21.19
N ASN A 99 16.68 -0.88 -22.48
CA ASN A 99 16.33 0.12 -23.47
C ASN A 99 14.79 0.17 -23.66
N THR A 100 14.11 -0.98 -23.70
CA THR A 100 12.65 -1.06 -23.80
C THR A 100 11.93 -0.50 -22.57
N LEU A 101 12.40 -0.78 -21.36
CA LEU A 101 11.84 -0.17 -20.14
C LEU A 101 12.01 1.36 -20.14
N ALA A 102 13.12 1.87 -20.67
CA ALA A 102 13.31 3.31 -20.84
C ALA A 102 12.41 3.91 -21.93
N VAL A 103 11.98 3.14 -22.94
CA VAL A 103 10.95 3.53 -23.91
C VAL A 103 9.58 3.55 -23.23
N LEU A 104 9.27 2.54 -22.42
CA LEU A 104 8.03 2.44 -21.65
C LEU A 104 7.85 3.63 -20.68
N GLU A 105 8.92 4.08 -20.01
CA GLU A 105 8.88 5.30 -19.18
C GLU A 105 8.48 6.55 -19.97
N LYS A 106 8.86 6.63 -21.25
CA LYS A 106 8.53 7.77 -22.14
C LYS A 106 7.12 7.66 -22.72
N LEU A 107 6.58 6.45 -22.79
CA LEU A 107 5.21 6.18 -23.22
C LEU A 107 4.20 6.89 -22.29
N HIS A 108 4.54 7.00 -20.99
CA HIS A 108 3.69 7.60 -19.97
C HIS A 108 2.28 6.97 -19.92
N ASP A 109 2.19 5.68 -20.24
CA ASP A 109 0.96 4.90 -20.23
C ASP A 109 1.01 3.85 -19.11
N PRO A 110 0.33 4.08 -17.97
CA PRO A 110 0.33 3.15 -16.86
C PRO A 110 -0.30 1.79 -17.18
N HIS A 111 -1.28 1.74 -18.08
CA HIS A 111 -1.95 0.51 -18.47
C HIS A 111 -0.96 -0.42 -19.19
N VAL A 112 -0.31 0.11 -20.24
CA VAL A 112 0.68 -0.64 -21.02
C VAL A 112 1.91 -0.98 -20.19
N ALA A 113 2.29 -0.11 -19.25
CA ALA A 113 3.41 -0.35 -18.36
C ALA A 113 3.17 -1.53 -17.42
N ASP A 114 1.98 -1.61 -16.83
CA ASP A 114 1.60 -2.71 -15.94
C ASP A 114 1.54 -4.05 -16.71
N ASP A 115 0.92 -4.04 -17.89
CA ASP A 115 0.83 -5.21 -18.76
C ASP A 115 2.19 -5.71 -19.25
N PHE A 116 3.08 -4.81 -19.68
CA PHE A 116 4.41 -5.19 -20.13
C PHE A 116 5.28 -5.70 -18.98
N HIS A 117 5.15 -5.13 -17.78
CA HIS A 117 5.86 -5.64 -16.60
C HIS A 117 5.41 -7.07 -16.25
N ARG A 118 4.09 -7.34 -16.30
CA ARG A 118 3.52 -8.68 -16.14
C ARG A 118 4.06 -9.66 -17.19
N TYR A 119 4.17 -9.23 -18.45
CA TYR A 119 4.77 -10.02 -19.53
C TYR A 119 6.25 -10.35 -19.27
N LEU A 120 7.07 -9.35 -18.94
CA LEU A 120 8.52 -9.51 -18.74
C LEU A 120 8.84 -10.51 -17.62
N VAL A 121 8.10 -10.43 -16.51
CA VAL A 121 8.27 -11.36 -15.39
C VAL A 121 8.05 -12.80 -15.85
N ARG A 122 7.02 -13.05 -16.66
CA ARG A 122 6.76 -14.39 -17.23
C ARG A 122 7.81 -14.81 -18.25
N HIS A 123 8.23 -13.90 -19.12
CA HIS A 123 9.20 -14.17 -20.19
C HIS A 123 10.55 -14.66 -19.63
N VAL A 124 11.04 -14.03 -18.55
CA VAL A 124 12.27 -14.46 -17.88
C VAL A 124 12.04 -15.77 -17.09
N ALA A 125 10.83 -16.01 -16.58
CA ALA A 125 10.50 -17.18 -15.78
C ALA A 125 10.35 -18.49 -16.58
N ALA A 126 9.95 -18.43 -17.86
CA ALA A 126 9.54 -19.59 -18.68
C ALA A 126 10.65 -20.60 -19.10
N GLY A 127 11.90 -20.52 -18.59
CA GLY A 127 12.96 -21.52 -18.89
C GLY A 127 13.13 -22.61 -17.81
N LEU A 128 12.42 -23.75 -17.93
CA LEU A 128 12.12 -24.82 -16.91
C LEU A 128 13.27 -25.80 -16.51
N PRO A 129 13.18 -26.67 -15.44
CA PRO A 129 12.34 -26.70 -14.21
C PRO A 129 13.11 -26.81 -12.85
N ALA A 130 12.39 -26.63 -11.73
CA ALA A 130 12.85 -26.52 -10.32
C ALA A 130 12.92 -27.86 -9.53
N PRO A 131 13.80 -27.97 -8.51
CA PRO A 131 13.30 -28.17 -7.12
C PRO A 131 14.18 -27.59 -5.98
N GLY A 132 13.52 -27.10 -4.90
CA GLY A 132 14.11 -26.93 -3.56
C GLY A 132 14.39 -25.48 -3.14
N ILE A 133 13.59 -24.93 -2.21
CA ILE A 133 13.58 -23.51 -1.79
C ILE A 133 13.55 -23.43 -0.24
N ASP A 134 14.23 -22.42 0.33
CA ASP A 134 14.06 -21.89 1.71
C ASP A 134 14.14 -20.35 1.59
N GLU A 135 13.50 -19.61 2.51
CA GLU A 135 12.59 -18.49 2.19
C GLU A 135 12.88 -17.15 2.93
N LYS A 136 14.06 -16.91 3.56
CA LYS A 136 14.13 -15.95 4.70
C LYS A 136 14.58 -14.48 4.51
N ALA A 137 14.50 -13.86 3.32
CA ALA A 137 15.07 -12.51 3.09
C ALA A 137 14.10 -11.29 3.26
N PRO A 138 14.42 -10.20 3.99
CA PRO A 138 13.44 -9.18 4.45
C PRO A 138 12.93 -8.11 3.48
N ARG A 139 13.45 -7.99 2.25
CA ARG A 139 12.91 -7.06 1.22
C ARG A 139 11.99 -7.76 0.21
N PHE A 140 11.77 -9.05 0.44
CA PHE A 140 10.97 -9.95 -0.38
C PHE A 140 9.53 -10.10 0.10
N GLN A 141 9.22 -9.47 1.22
CA GLN A 141 7.97 -9.61 1.95
C GLN A 141 6.71 -9.47 1.06
N ALA A 142 6.56 -8.40 0.26
CA ALA A 142 5.32 -8.13 -0.48
C ALA A 142 4.89 -9.19 -1.51
N LEU A 143 5.81 -10.05 -1.95
CA LEU A 143 5.59 -11.05 -3.01
C LEU A 143 5.57 -12.48 -2.45
N HIS A 144 5.87 -12.67 -1.16
CA HIS A 144 5.49 -13.87 -0.40
C HIS A 144 4.05 -13.76 0.12
N MET A 145 3.19 -13.13 -0.68
CA MET A 145 1.77 -12.99 -0.41
C MET A 145 0.99 -13.63 -1.53
N THR A 146 -0.12 -14.26 -1.19
CA THR A 146 -1.10 -14.71 -2.18
C THR A 146 -2.25 -13.74 -2.19
N LEU A 147 -2.54 -13.24 -3.39
CA LEU A 147 -3.74 -12.49 -3.68
C LEU A 147 -4.89 -13.49 -3.89
N TYR A 148 -5.94 -13.33 -3.10
CA TYR A 148 -7.20 -14.03 -3.29
C TYR A 148 -8.25 -13.03 -3.77
N GLU A 149 -8.97 -13.39 -4.83
CA GLU A 149 -10.30 -12.83 -5.05
C GLU A 149 -11.28 -13.56 -4.12
N VAL A 150 -12.05 -12.78 -3.37
CA VAL A 150 -12.97 -13.26 -2.35
C VAL A 150 -14.39 -12.90 -2.77
N ALA A 151 -15.20 -13.90 -3.07
CA ALA A 151 -16.63 -13.73 -3.30
C ALA A 151 -17.41 -14.30 -2.11
N LEU A 152 -18.16 -13.45 -1.42
CA LEU A 152 -19.05 -13.87 -0.34
C LEU A 152 -20.41 -14.29 -0.93
N PRO A 153 -21.04 -15.34 -0.38
CA PRO A 153 -22.31 -15.83 -0.88
C PRO A 153 -23.42 -14.78 -0.69
N GLU A 154 -24.28 -14.61 -1.70
CA GLU A 154 -25.49 -13.81 -1.55
C GLU A 154 -26.44 -14.48 -0.53
N PRO A 155 -27.13 -13.69 0.32
CA PRO A 155 -28.13 -14.23 1.22
C PRO A 155 -29.24 -14.89 0.40
N LYS A 156 -29.37 -16.22 0.49
CA LYS A 156 -30.38 -16.99 -0.24
C LYS A 156 -31.79 -16.55 0.18
N PRO A 157 -32.68 -16.19 -0.76
CA PRO A 157 -34.03 -15.72 -0.44
C PRO A 157 -34.94 -16.77 0.23
N GLU A 158 -34.60 -18.06 0.12
CA GLU A 158 -35.54 -19.17 0.38
C GLU A 158 -35.22 -20.06 1.59
N GLU A 159 -34.27 -19.71 2.47
CA GLU A 159 -34.04 -20.48 3.71
C GLU A 159 -34.83 -19.91 4.90
N PRO A 160 -35.94 -20.54 5.34
CA PRO A 160 -36.75 -20.04 6.47
C PRO A 160 -36.10 -20.33 7.84
N GLN A 161 -34.90 -20.92 7.86
CA GLN A 161 -34.16 -21.33 9.06
C GLN A 161 -32.68 -20.95 9.05
N GLY A 162 -32.17 -20.34 7.96
CA GLY A 162 -30.84 -19.76 7.93
C GLY A 162 -30.89 -18.41 8.63
N ARG A 163 -30.46 -18.34 9.90
CA ARG A 163 -30.24 -17.05 10.58
C ARG A 163 -29.30 -16.22 9.71
N THR A 164 -29.82 -15.22 9.00
CA THR A 164 -28.98 -14.14 8.48
C THR A 164 -28.32 -13.52 9.70
N LYS A 165 -26.99 -13.72 9.82
CA LYS A 165 -26.22 -13.22 10.96
C LYS A 165 -26.48 -11.71 11.08
N THR A 166 -26.82 -11.25 12.26
CA THR A 166 -26.97 -9.82 12.52
C THR A 166 -25.64 -9.11 12.24
N LEU A 167 -25.66 -7.82 11.87
CA LEU A 167 -24.43 -7.05 11.63
C LEU A 167 -23.44 -7.17 12.81
N LYS A 168 -23.96 -7.17 14.04
CA LYS A 168 -23.15 -7.36 15.25
C LYS A 168 -22.50 -8.74 15.34
N GLU A 169 -23.21 -9.82 14.97
CA GLU A 169 -22.64 -11.17 14.91
C GLU A 169 -21.59 -11.30 13.80
N LEU A 170 -21.80 -10.67 12.65
CA LEU A 170 -20.82 -10.60 11.57
C LEU A 170 -19.57 -9.86 12.00
N ILE A 171 -19.71 -8.68 12.60
CA ILE A 171 -18.59 -7.89 13.11
C ILE A 171 -17.83 -8.67 14.18
N SER A 172 -18.52 -9.30 15.13
CA SER A 172 -17.87 -10.12 16.16
C SER A 172 -17.09 -11.30 15.55
N GLY A 173 -17.62 -11.91 14.48
CA GLY A 173 -16.89 -12.92 13.71
C GLY A 173 -15.66 -12.34 13.00
N MET A 174 -15.80 -11.18 12.36
CA MET A 174 -14.69 -10.50 11.68
C MET A 174 -13.62 -10.02 12.66
N GLU A 175 -13.97 -9.58 13.87
CA GLU A 175 -13.00 -9.28 14.94
C GLU A 175 -12.16 -10.51 15.29
N GLN A 176 -12.77 -11.70 15.38
CA GLN A 176 -12.05 -12.95 15.60
C GLN A 176 -11.15 -13.31 14.41
N PHE A 177 -11.63 -13.10 13.19
CA PHE A 177 -10.83 -13.28 11.97
C PHE A 177 -9.62 -12.35 11.94
N TYR A 178 -9.81 -11.05 12.18
CA TYR A 178 -8.71 -10.09 12.21
C TYR A 178 -7.73 -10.40 13.34
N ALA A 179 -8.22 -10.71 14.54
CA ALA A 179 -7.36 -11.12 15.66
C ALA A 179 -6.51 -12.35 15.30
N GLY A 180 -7.10 -13.31 14.57
CA GLY A 180 -6.40 -14.47 14.03
C GLY A 180 -5.34 -14.10 12.99
N LEU A 181 -5.67 -13.20 12.06
CA LEU A 181 -4.74 -12.68 11.06
C LEU A 181 -3.63 -11.82 11.65
N LEU A 182 -3.77 -11.22 12.84
CA LEU A 182 -2.65 -10.52 13.49
C LEU A 182 -1.46 -11.45 13.78
N SER A 183 -1.65 -12.78 13.73
CA SER A 183 -0.55 -13.75 13.73
C SER A 183 0.39 -13.64 12.51
N VAL A 184 0.11 -12.76 11.55
CA VAL A 184 1.11 -12.33 10.55
C VAL A 184 2.32 -11.64 11.22
N GLU A 185 2.24 -11.21 12.47
CA GLU A 185 3.46 -10.79 13.22
C GLU A 185 4.49 -11.92 13.32
N ASP A 186 3.99 -13.16 13.41
CA ASP A 186 4.75 -14.40 13.36
C ASP A 186 4.76 -14.99 11.94
N ALA A 187 4.68 -14.15 10.90
CA ALA A 187 4.91 -14.59 9.54
C ALA A 187 6.32 -15.18 9.42
N GLU A 188 6.48 -16.12 8.50
CA GLU A 188 7.77 -16.77 8.34
C GLU A 188 8.82 -15.74 7.92
N SER A 189 10.08 -15.96 8.28
CA SER A 189 11.12 -15.02 7.89
C SER A 189 11.12 -14.91 6.36
N GLY A 190 11.22 -13.68 5.84
CA GLY A 190 11.07 -13.39 4.41
C GLY A 190 9.66 -13.02 3.96
N GLU A 191 8.62 -13.40 4.72
CA GLU A 191 7.24 -12.99 4.49
C GLU A 191 6.94 -11.62 5.11
N PRO A 192 5.94 -10.88 4.60
CA PRO A 192 5.52 -9.63 5.22
C PRO A 192 4.84 -9.93 6.53
N SER A 193 5.16 -9.12 7.53
CA SER A 193 4.42 -9.12 8.78
C SER A 193 3.09 -8.36 8.68
N TYR A 194 2.48 -8.33 7.49
CA TYR A 194 1.25 -7.60 7.21
C TYR A 194 0.36 -8.38 6.24
N PHE A 195 -0.92 -8.04 6.19
CA PHE A 195 -1.85 -8.47 5.15
C PHE A 195 -2.52 -7.24 4.52
N ALA A 196 -3.09 -7.37 3.33
CA ALA A 196 -3.84 -6.31 2.67
C ALA A 196 -5.25 -6.78 2.35
N LEU A 197 -6.21 -5.86 2.46
CA LEU A 197 -7.58 -6.04 2.02
C LEU A 197 -7.88 -4.96 1.00
N GLU A 198 -8.50 -5.34 -0.12
CA GLU A 198 -8.73 -4.43 -1.23
C GLU A 198 -10.16 -4.53 -1.76
N LEU A 199 -10.68 -3.38 -2.19
CA LEU A 199 -11.87 -3.25 -3.00
C LEU A 199 -11.43 -2.68 -4.33
N ALA A 200 -11.70 -3.37 -5.43
CA ALA A 200 -11.30 -2.88 -6.74
C ALA A 200 -12.38 -3.10 -7.80
N VAL A 201 -12.45 -2.16 -8.73
CA VAL A 201 -13.14 -2.29 -10.01
C VAL A 201 -12.03 -2.28 -11.06
N PRO A 202 -11.63 -3.46 -11.59
CA PRO A 202 -10.69 -3.54 -12.69
C PRO A 202 -11.24 -2.84 -13.94
N GLU A 203 -10.36 -2.45 -14.85
CA GLU A 203 -10.76 -1.84 -16.12
C GLU A 203 -11.58 -2.81 -17.00
N ASP A 204 -11.27 -4.10 -16.94
CA ASP A 204 -11.88 -5.15 -17.75
C ASP A 204 -13.13 -5.79 -17.12
N SER A 205 -13.52 -5.35 -15.92
CA SER A 205 -14.66 -5.88 -15.18
C SER A 205 -15.59 -4.76 -14.67
N PRO A 206 -16.91 -4.83 -14.94
CA PRO A 206 -17.85 -3.83 -14.47
C PRO A 206 -18.28 -4.03 -13.01
N GLU A 207 -17.69 -4.99 -12.29
CA GLU A 207 -18.11 -5.42 -10.96
C GLU A 207 -17.06 -5.11 -9.90
N LEU A 208 -17.54 -4.70 -8.72
CA LEU A 208 -16.70 -4.51 -7.54
C LEU A 208 -16.26 -5.87 -7.02
N GLN A 209 -14.96 -6.07 -6.95
CA GLN A 209 -14.32 -7.29 -6.46
C GLN A 209 -13.59 -7.01 -5.15
N PHE A 210 -13.58 -8.02 -4.28
CA PHE A 210 -12.88 -7.99 -3.01
C PHE A 210 -11.62 -8.83 -3.13
N TYR A 211 -10.51 -8.26 -2.70
CA TYR A 211 -9.24 -8.95 -2.69
C TYR A 211 -8.65 -9.02 -1.29
N ALA A 212 -7.93 -10.10 -1.02
CA ALA A 212 -7.14 -10.24 0.19
C ALA A 212 -5.75 -10.74 -0.20
N ALA A 213 -4.73 -9.94 0.10
CA ALA A 213 -3.35 -10.38 0.00
C ALA A 213 -2.90 -10.82 1.40
N VAL A 214 -2.49 -12.09 1.53
CA VAL A 214 -2.03 -12.65 2.81
C VAL A 214 -0.68 -13.34 2.65
N PRO A 215 0.20 -13.31 3.69
CA PRO A 215 1.45 -14.06 3.67
C PRO A 215 1.25 -15.53 3.35
N ASN A 216 2.17 -16.13 2.60
CA ASN A 216 2.01 -17.48 2.06
C ASN A 216 1.85 -18.55 3.15
N ALA A 217 2.61 -18.45 4.25
CA ALA A 217 2.51 -19.34 5.41
C ALA A 217 1.17 -19.20 6.15
N LYS A 218 0.48 -18.07 5.95
CA LYS A 218 -0.82 -17.77 6.58
C LYS A 218 -2.00 -18.07 5.64
N LYS A 219 -1.80 -18.52 4.39
CA LYS A 219 -2.88 -18.91 3.45
C LYS A 219 -3.90 -19.86 4.09
N ASN A 220 -3.41 -20.99 4.60
CA ASN A 220 -4.26 -22.01 5.23
C ASN A 220 -5.01 -21.47 6.45
N LEU A 221 -4.39 -20.53 7.20
CA LEU A 221 -5.03 -19.90 8.34
C LEU A 221 -6.14 -18.95 7.87
N PHE A 222 -5.85 -18.09 6.89
CA PHE A 222 -6.78 -17.17 6.27
C PHE A 222 -7.99 -17.92 5.69
N GLU A 223 -7.78 -18.92 4.84
CA GLU A 223 -8.84 -19.71 4.22
C GLU A 223 -9.73 -20.36 5.28
N LYS A 224 -9.15 -21.03 6.28
CA LYS A 224 -9.92 -21.69 7.34
C LYS A 224 -10.70 -20.71 8.21
N GLN A 225 -10.09 -19.59 8.59
CA GLN A 225 -10.76 -18.59 9.43
C GLN A 225 -11.90 -17.90 8.66
N LEU A 226 -11.66 -17.57 7.39
CA LEU A 226 -12.68 -16.95 6.55
C LEU A 226 -13.84 -17.91 6.28
N LEU A 227 -13.55 -19.17 5.90
CA LEU A 227 -14.56 -20.20 5.67
C LEU A 227 -15.30 -20.62 6.96
N ALA A 228 -14.68 -20.49 8.14
CA ALA A 228 -15.38 -20.71 9.41
C ALA A 228 -16.48 -19.66 9.66
N ILE A 229 -16.30 -18.43 9.14
CA ILE A 229 -17.29 -17.35 9.25
C ILE A 229 -18.26 -17.41 8.07
N PHE A 230 -17.77 -17.69 6.87
CA PHE A 230 -18.52 -17.75 5.62
C PHE A 230 -18.27 -19.09 4.92
N PRO A 231 -18.99 -20.18 5.30
CA PRO A 231 -18.74 -21.51 4.77
C PRO A 231 -18.90 -21.64 3.25
N ASP A 232 -19.76 -20.81 2.65
CA ASP A 232 -20.01 -20.79 1.21
C ASP A 232 -19.22 -19.68 0.48
N ALA A 233 -18.20 -19.08 1.11
CA ALA A 233 -17.32 -18.13 0.43
C ALA A 233 -16.48 -18.82 -0.64
N HIS A 234 -16.37 -18.18 -1.80
CA HIS A 234 -15.50 -18.62 -2.88
C HIS A 234 -14.18 -17.85 -2.80
N LEU A 235 -13.09 -18.59 -2.65
CA LEU A 235 -11.73 -18.06 -2.58
C LEU A 235 -10.96 -18.53 -3.81
N VAL A 236 -10.62 -17.60 -4.68
CA VAL A 236 -9.88 -17.91 -5.91
C VAL A 236 -8.51 -17.24 -5.80
N PRO A 237 -7.41 -18.03 -5.70
CA PRO A 237 -6.07 -17.48 -5.83
C PRO A 237 -5.93 -16.83 -7.20
N GLN A 238 -5.52 -15.57 -7.22
CA GLN A 238 -5.28 -14.83 -8.45
C GLN A 238 -3.79 -14.87 -8.77
N PRO A 239 -3.33 -15.75 -9.68
CA PRO A 239 -1.93 -15.82 -10.08
C PRO A 239 -1.50 -14.58 -10.88
N TYR A 240 -2.49 -13.78 -11.31
CA TYR A 240 -2.32 -12.57 -12.10
C TYR A 240 -2.98 -11.44 -11.34
N ASP A 241 -2.27 -10.34 -11.15
CA ASP A 241 -2.86 -9.13 -10.60
C ASP A 241 -3.87 -8.53 -11.59
N TYR A 242 -4.83 -7.77 -11.07
CA TYR A 242 -5.82 -7.04 -11.87
C TYR A 242 -5.28 -5.66 -12.27
N ASN A 243 -5.80 -5.10 -13.36
CA ASN A 243 -5.39 -3.79 -13.84
C ASN A 243 -6.55 -2.78 -13.66
N VAL A 244 -6.31 -1.68 -12.96
CA VAL A 244 -7.28 -0.58 -12.76
C VAL A 244 -7.01 0.61 -13.66
N PHE A 245 -5.96 0.58 -14.47
CA PHE A 245 -5.54 1.69 -15.30
C PHE A 245 -6.25 1.66 -16.65
N VAL A 246 -6.97 2.73 -16.96
CA VAL A 246 -7.68 2.87 -18.23
C VAL A 246 -6.69 3.29 -19.31
N SER A 247 -6.70 2.60 -20.44
CA SER A 247 -5.85 2.94 -21.59
C SER A 247 -6.11 4.38 -22.08
N GLY A 248 -5.05 5.18 -22.20
CA GLY A 248 -5.15 6.59 -22.61
C GLY A 248 -5.87 7.52 -21.60
N GLY A 249 -6.14 7.04 -20.38
CA GLY A 249 -6.82 7.78 -19.33
C GLY A 249 -5.90 8.62 -18.43
N ALA A 250 -6.49 9.27 -17.44
CA ALA A 250 -5.80 9.94 -16.36
C ALA A 250 -5.94 9.15 -15.05
N THR A 251 -4.85 9.09 -14.30
CA THR A 251 -4.78 8.35 -13.03
C THR A 251 -4.46 9.30 -11.89
N LEU A 252 -5.22 9.20 -10.79
CA LEU A 252 -5.01 9.93 -9.55
C LEU A 252 -4.94 8.96 -8.38
N ALA A 253 -4.15 9.30 -7.37
CA ALA A 253 -3.99 8.48 -6.17
C ALA A 253 -3.84 9.32 -4.91
N SER A 254 -4.43 8.84 -3.80
CA SER A 254 -4.31 9.48 -2.50
C SER A 254 -4.02 8.46 -1.39
N VAL A 255 -3.42 8.95 -0.31
CA VAL A 255 -3.09 8.15 0.88
C VAL A 255 -3.75 8.82 2.07
N ALA A 256 -4.39 8.02 2.92
CA ALA A 256 -5.00 8.51 4.15
C ALA A 256 -3.96 8.68 5.27
N HIS A 257 -4.11 9.75 6.04
CA HIS A 257 -3.30 10.11 7.19
C HIS A 257 -4.20 10.44 8.37
N LEU A 258 -3.69 10.22 9.59
CA LEU A 258 -4.37 10.65 10.80
C LEU A 258 -4.12 12.15 11.01
N ALA A 259 -5.19 12.93 11.20
CA ALA A 259 -5.06 14.37 11.44
C ALA A 259 -4.62 14.70 12.89
N GLU A 260 -4.93 13.83 13.84
CA GLU A 260 -4.64 13.99 15.26
C GLU A 260 -3.72 12.88 15.80
N ASN A 261 -3.41 12.94 17.10
CA ASN A 261 -2.52 11.97 17.73
C ASN A 261 -3.12 10.54 17.67
N PRO A 262 -2.37 9.52 17.18
CA PRO A 262 -2.86 8.14 17.03
C PRO A 262 -3.27 7.42 18.33
N ALA A 263 -3.00 8.01 19.49
CA ALA A 263 -3.49 7.54 20.80
C ALA A 263 -5.00 7.74 21.00
N LEU A 264 -5.65 8.55 20.16
CA LEU A 264 -7.10 8.71 20.12
C LEU A 264 -7.72 7.74 19.08
N PRO A 265 -8.96 7.28 19.27
CA PRO A 265 -9.59 6.34 18.36
C PRO A 265 -10.37 7.03 17.22
N LEU A 266 -10.58 6.30 16.12
CA LEU A 266 -11.66 6.57 15.17
C LEU A 266 -13.01 6.19 15.79
N LYS A 267 -14.12 6.46 15.08
CA LYS A 267 -15.39 5.84 15.45
C LYS A 267 -15.28 4.33 15.37
N ASP A 268 -15.87 3.68 16.35
CA ASP A 268 -16.00 2.23 16.45
C ASP A 268 -17.32 1.79 15.82
N TYR A 269 -17.47 0.50 15.52
CA TYR A 269 -18.70 -0.04 14.94
C TYR A 269 -19.93 0.21 15.82
N THR A 270 -19.74 0.31 17.14
CA THR A 270 -20.80 0.65 18.10
C THR A 270 -21.35 2.07 17.93
N ASP A 271 -20.60 2.93 17.24
CA ASP A 271 -20.95 4.33 16.97
C ASP A 271 -21.77 4.48 15.67
N PHE A 272 -22.09 3.37 14.98
CA PHE A 272 -22.87 3.34 13.74
C PHE A 272 -24.17 2.55 13.90
N ASP A 273 -25.28 3.11 13.41
CA ASP A 273 -26.60 2.46 13.39
C ASP A 273 -26.77 1.51 12.17
N TYR A 274 -26.03 1.78 11.11
CA TYR A 274 -26.06 1.03 9.84
C TYR A 274 -24.63 0.68 9.41
N ASP A 275 -24.49 -0.30 8.53
CA ASP A 275 -23.18 -0.75 8.06
C ASP A 275 -22.42 0.37 7.30
N PRO A 276 -21.26 0.84 7.81
CA PRO A 276 -20.48 1.90 7.17
C PRO A 276 -19.83 1.47 5.84
N LEU A 277 -19.72 0.16 5.59
CA LEU A 277 -19.22 -0.37 4.32
C LEU A 277 -20.13 0.00 3.16
N ASN A 278 -21.45 0.14 3.40
CA ASN A 278 -22.41 0.56 2.38
C ASN A 278 -22.06 1.91 1.75
N THR A 279 -21.52 2.85 2.53
CA THR A 279 -21.11 4.15 1.98
C THR A 279 -19.89 4.02 1.08
N ILE A 280 -18.95 3.13 1.40
CA ILE A 280 -17.77 2.86 0.58
C ILE A 280 -18.20 2.12 -0.70
N THR A 281 -18.97 1.04 -0.59
CA THR A 281 -19.40 0.25 -1.76
C THR A 281 -20.30 1.07 -2.69
N ASN A 282 -21.16 1.95 -2.17
CA ASN A 282 -21.93 2.88 -2.99
C ASN A 282 -21.06 3.90 -3.74
N ALA A 283 -19.92 4.30 -3.20
CA ALA A 283 -18.97 5.16 -3.92
C ALA A 283 -18.33 4.40 -5.09
N PHE A 284 -18.01 3.10 -4.92
CA PHE A 284 -17.55 2.23 -6.01
C PHE A 284 -18.65 1.91 -7.03
N ALA A 285 -19.91 1.73 -6.62
CA ALA A 285 -21.02 1.40 -7.52
C ALA A 285 -21.37 2.52 -8.52
N LYS A 286 -20.90 3.75 -8.27
CA LYS A 286 -21.09 4.90 -9.15
C LYS A 286 -19.99 5.06 -10.20
N ILE A 287 -18.89 4.32 -10.06
CA ILE A 287 -17.82 4.25 -11.06
C ILE A 287 -18.45 3.65 -12.31
N GLU A 288 -18.35 4.36 -13.44
CA GLU A 288 -19.04 3.95 -14.67
C GLU A 288 -18.50 2.58 -15.13
N ARG A 289 -19.41 1.65 -15.48
CA ARG A 289 -19.09 0.26 -15.86
C ARG A 289 -18.18 0.08 -17.09
N ALA A 290 -17.76 1.16 -17.75
CA ALA A 290 -16.87 1.10 -18.91
C ALA A 290 -15.96 2.34 -18.96
N GLY A 291 -14.65 2.11 -18.93
CA GLY A 291 -13.64 3.18 -19.08
C GLY A 291 -13.24 3.89 -17.78
N GLU A 292 -13.51 3.28 -16.63
CA GLU A 292 -13.03 3.69 -15.32
C GLU A 292 -12.54 2.48 -14.52
N GLY A 293 -11.53 2.68 -13.68
CA GLY A 293 -11.03 1.68 -12.76
C GLY A 293 -10.64 2.33 -11.45
N ALA A 294 -10.79 1.61 -10.33
CA ALA A 294 -10.42 2.13 -9.02
C ALA A 294 -10.06 1.02 -8.05
N ALA A 295 -9.22 1.36 -7.08
CA ALA A 295 -8.86 0.48 -5.98
C ALA A 295 -8.78 1.24 -4.65
N LEU A 296 -9.32 0.63 -3.60
CA LEU A 296 -9.08 0.96 -2.21
C LEU A 296 -8.26 -0.19 -1.61
N GLN A 297 -7.06 0.10 -1.14
CA GLN A 297 -6.19 -0.89 -0.48
C GLN A 297 -5.96 -0.49 0.98
N ILE A 298 -6.17 -1.43 1.90
CA ILE A 298 -5.88 -1.29 3.33
C ILE A 298 -4.81 -2.31 3.71
N ILE A 299 -3.61 -1.83 3.98
CA ILE A 299 -2.48 -2.67 4.45
C ILE A 299 -2.45 -2.62 5.98
N ILE A 300 -2.50 -3.77 6.62
CA ILE A 300 -2.63 -3.93 8.07
C ILE A 300 -1.44 -4.70 8.63
N GLU A 301 -0.73 -4.07 9.55
CA GLU A 301 0.48 -4.60 10.18
C GLU A 301 0.37 -4.56 11.71
N PRO A 302 0.62 -5.66 12.43
CA PRO A 302 0.63 -5.66 13.89
C PRO A 302 1.73 -4.73 14.44
N ARG A 303 1.38 -3.85 15.39
CA ARG A 303 2.31 -2.85 15.95
C ARG A 303 2.17 -2.68 17.47
N ALA A 304 1.59 -3.66 18.17
CA ALA A 304 0.98 -3.43 19.47
C ALA A 304 1.93 -2.94 20.58
N GLU A 305 3.06 -3.60 20.80
CA GLU A 305 3.80 -3.43 22.06
C GLU A 305 4.37 -2.01 22.26
N ARG A 306 5.00 -1.43 21.24
CA ARG A 306 5.60 -0.09 21.30
C ARG A 306 4.53 0.99 21.52
N HIS A 307 3.45 0.94 20.74
CA HIS A 307 2.41 1.97 20.80
C HIS A 307 1.58 1.87 22.07
N VAL A 308 1.23 0.66 22.53
CA VAL A 308 0.50 0.49 23.79
C VAL A 308 1.31 1.04 24.98
N LYS A 309 2.63 0.79 25.05
CA LYS A 309 3.50 1.39 26.07
C LYS A 309 3.49 2.91 26.00
N HIS A 310 3.61 3.47 24.79
CA HIS A 310 3.59 4.91 24.59
C HIS A 310 2.25 5.55 24.98
N TYR A 311 1.12 4.97 24.57
CA TYR A 311 -0.21 5.48 24.89
C TYR A 311 -0.52 5.38 26.38
N ARG A 312 -0.02 4.36 27.09
CA ARG A 312 -0.09 4.29 28.55
C ARG A 312 0.66 5.45 29.22
N LYS A 313 1.79 5.92 28.67
CA LYS A 313 2.47 7.11 29.17
C LYS A 313 1.63 8.37 28.97
N ILE A 314 1.01 8.52 27.80
CA ILE A 314 0.06 9.62 27.52
C ILE A 314 -1.10 9.58 28.53
N LEU A 315 -1.69 8.40 28.76
CA LEU A 315 -2.76 8.20 29.73
C LEU A 315 -2.33 8.59 31.16
N GLN A 316 -1.13 8.20 31.58
CA GLN A 316 -0.59 8.61 32.88
C GLN A 316 -0.38 10.12 32.97
N ALA A 317 0.15 10.76 31.93
CA ALA A 317 0.31 12.21 31.89
C ALA A 317 -1.05 12.94 32.01
N LEU A 318 -2.08 12.45 31.30
CA LEU A 318 -3.44 12.98 31.41
C LEU A 318 -4.02 12.82 32.82
N ARG A 319 -3.84 11.64 33.44
CA ARG A 319 -4.28 11.34 34.82
C ARG A 319 -3.53 12.13 35.90
N ARG A 320 -2.31 12.62 35.61
CA ARG A 320 -1.55 13.54 36.48
C ARG A 320 -1.92 15.02 36.26
N GLY A 321 -2.98 15.31 35.52
CA GLY A 321 -3.39 16.68 35.22
C GLY A 321 -2.40 17.44 34.33
N GLU A 322 -1.60 16.76 33.49
CA GLU A 322 -0.86 17.46 32.44
C GLU A 322 -1.85 18.00 31.39
N LYS A 323 -1.62 19.21 30.88
CA LYS A 323 -2.44 19.78 29.81
C LYS A 323 -2.39 18.91 28.56
N ARG A 324 -3.52 18.79 27.85
CA ARG A 324 -3.66 18.04 26.58
C ARG A 324 -2.42 18.11 25.69
N ALA A 325 -2.04 19.30 25.21
CA ALA A 325 -0.91 19.47 24.30
C ALA A 325 0.41 18.91 24.84
N SER A 326 0.63 19.01 26.16
CA SER A 326 1.82 18.49 26.82
C SER A 326 1.75 16.97 26.98
N ALA A 327 0.59 16.40 27.33
CA ALA A 327 0.40 14.96 27.47
C ALA A 327 0.59 14.23 26.13
N PHE A 328 0.02 14.74 25.04
CA PHE A 328 0.12 14.15 23.70
C PHE A 328 1.48 14.41 23.00
N SER A 329 2.35 15.26 23.57
CA SER A 329 3.75 15.45 23.12
C SER A 329 4.75 14.71 24.00
N THR A 330 4.28 13.75 24.81
CA THR A 330 5.16 12.90 25.62
C THR A 330 6.10 12.14 24.68
N PRO A 331 7.44 12.17 24.88
CA PRO A 331 8.36 11.42 24.04
C PRO A 331 8.13 9.91 24.16
N GLU A 332 8.36 9.18 23.06
CA GLU A 332 8.28 7.71 23.09
C GLU A 332 9.43 7.07 23.88
N THR A 333 10.61 7.69 23.88
CA THR A 333 11.85 7.13 24.44
C THR A 333 12.12 7.58 25.87
N MET A 334 12.77 6.72 26.68
CA MET A 334 13.17 7.05 28.06
C MET A 334 14.19 8.20 28.12
N LEU A 335 15.07 8.33 27.12
CA LEU A 335 16.03 9.44 27.05
C LEU A 335 15.33 10.79 26.82
N GLY A 336 14.27 10.80 26.00
CA GLY A 336 13.45 12.00 25.80
C GLY A 336 12.64 12.38 27.05
N GLU A 337 12.22 11.38 27.82
CA GLU A 337 11.54 11.56 29.12
C GLU A 337 12.47 12.23 30.14
N PHE A 338 13.70 11.72 30.27
CA PHE A 338 14.73 12.30 31.14
C PHE A 338 15.10 13.74 30.73
N ALA A 339 15.22 14.02 29.43
CA ALA A 339 15.47 15.38 28.94
C ALA A 339 14.31 16.34 29.21
N ARG A 340 13.06 15.87 29.07
CA ARG A 340 11.85 16.64 29.37
C ARG A 340 11.73 16.94 30.85
N ASP A 341 12.02 15.96 31.71
CA ASP A 341 11.97 16.11 33.15
C ASP A 341 13.07 17.06 33.66
N ILE A 342 14.31 16.92 33.17
CA ILE A 342 15.39 17.88 33.44
C ILE A 342 14.98 19.29 33.02
N GLY A 343 14.44 19.44 31.81
CA GLY A 343 13.93 20.72 31.32
C GLY A 343 12.86 21.30 32.26
N LYS A 344 11.84 20.51 32.62
CA LYS A 344 10.80 20.95 33.55
C LYS A 344 11.38 21.38 34.90
N THR A 345 12.32 20.62 35.49
CA THR A 345 12.96 21.00 36.77
C THR A 345 13.86 22.23 36.67
N LEU A 346 14.55 22.45 35.55
CA LEU A 346 15.39 23.63 35.36
C LEU A 346 14.56 24.91 35.09
N PHE A 347 13.39 24.77 34.45
CA PHE A 347 12.50 25.90 34.13
C PHE A 347 11.41 26.15 35.18
N SER A 348 11.13 25.23 36.11
CA SER A 348 10.10 25.40 37.15
C SER A 348 10.65 26.01 38.44
N ASN A 349 11.37 27.13 38.35
CA ASN A 349 11.74 27.89 39.54
C ASN A 349 10.59 28.83 39.95
N LYS A 350 9.51 28.29 40.54
CA LYS A 350 8.47 29.08 41.22
C LYS A 350 7.85 28.28 42.38
N THR A 351 8.09 28.77 43.59
CA THR A 351 7.31 28.47 44.80
C THR A 351 5.82 28.68 44.52
N LYS A 352 5.03 27.61 44.51
CA LYS A 352 3.57 27.64 44.39
C LYS A 352 2.93 27.21 45.72
N ASP A 353 1.88 27.93 46.13
CA ASP A 353 0.89 27.48 47.11
C ASP A 353 0.45 26.04 46.77
N GLU A 354 0.79 25.06 47.60
CA GLU A 354 0.48 23.65 47.38
C GLU A 354 -1.02 23.38 47.21
N LYS A 355 -1.87 24.13 47.92
CA LYS A 355 -3.35 24.03 47.80
C LYS A 355 -3.85 24.46 46.42
N LYS A 356 -3.38 25.59 45.90
CA LYS A 356 -3.78 26.09 44.57
C LYS A 356 -3.23 25.21 43.45
N ALA A 357 -2.08 24.58 43.65
CA ALA A 357 -1.52 23.62 42.70
C ALA A 357 -2.39 22.36 42.61
N LYS A 358 -2.81 21.80 43.75
CA LYS A 358 -3.71 20.63 43.80
C LYS A 358 -5.09 20.92 43.18
N GLU A 359 -5.71 22.05 43.51
CA GLU A 359 -7.00 22.44 42.91
C GLU A 359 -6.91 22.68 41.39
N ALA A 360 -5.75 23.13 40.88
CA ALA A 360 -5.54 23.31 39.44
C ALA A 360 -5.30 21.98 38.74
N GLU A 361 -4.62 21.04 39.40
CA GLU A 361 -4.41 19.67 38.93
C GLU A 361 -5.74 18.91 38.84
N GLU A 362 -6.56 18.92 39.89
CA GLU A 362 -7.89 18.29 39.91
C GLU A 362 -8.80 18.83 38.80
N ARG A 363 -8.83 20.15 38.61
CA ARG A 363 -9.56 20.78 37.49
C ARG A 363 -9.04 20.32 36.13
N GLN A 364 -7.73 20.14 35.98
CA GLN A 364 -7.15 19.68 34.73
C GLN A 364 -7.42 18.19 34.48
N ILE A 365 -7.47 17.36 35.53
CA ILE A 365 -7.87 15.95 35.44
C ILE A 365 -9.33 15.86 34.97
N GLU A 366 -10.23 16.65 35.55
CA GLU A 366 -11.64 16.68 35.12
C GLU A 366 -11.75 17.15 33.65
N ALA A 367 -11.00 18.18 33.26
CA ALA A 367 -10.93 18.62 31.86
C ALA A 367 -10.34 17.56 30.91
N ASN A 368 -9.52 16.63 31.42
CA ASN A 368 -8.91 15.54 30.66
C ASN A 368 -9.81 14.29 30.57
N LYS A 369 -10.91 14.22 31.33
CA LYS A 369 -11.74 13.02 31.48
C LYS A 369 -12.15 12.38 30.15
N ALA A 370 -12.66 13.17 29.21
CA ALA A 370 -13.03 12.67 27.88
C ALA A 370 -11.82 12.05 27.13
N TYR A 371 -10.64 12.68 27.19
CA TYR A 371 -9.43 12.12 26.57
C TYR A 371 -8.91 10.87 27.28
N ILE A 372 -9.06 10.81 28.61
CA ILE A 372 -8.73 9.62 29.40
C ILE A 372 -9.59 8.44 28.91
N GLU A 373 -10.90 8.62 28.82
CA GLU A 373 -11.84 7.60 28.33
C GLU A 373 -11.52 7.17 26.89
N GLN A 374 -11.21 8.11 25.99
CA GLN A 374 -10.85 7.80 24.59
C GLN A 374 -9.52 7.04 24.47
N VAL A 375 -8.49 7.43 25.24
CA VAL A 375 -7.21 6.72 25.25
C VAL A 375 -7.36 5.33 25.89
N GLU A 376 -8.19 5.20 26.93
CA GLU A 376 -8.56 3.91 27.53
C GLU A 376 -9.25 2.99 26.52
N LYS A 377 -10.24 3.51 25.78
CA LYS A 377 -10.89 2.78 24.68
C LYS A 377 -9.87 2.32 23.63
N LYS A 378 -8.93 3.19 23.24
CA LYS A 378 -7.89 2.87 22.24
C LYS A 378 -6.95 1.75 22.71
N ILE A 379 -6.48 1.78 23.96
CA ILE A 379 -5.55 0.75 24.49
C ILE A 379 -6.24 -0.57 24.87
N ALA A 380 -7.58 -0.58 24.95
CA ALA A 380 -8.36 -1.79 25.20
C ALA A 380 -8.46 -2.70 23.96
N ALA A 381 -8.24 -2.17 22.77
CA ALA A 381 -8.22 -2.91 21.51
C ALA A 381 -6.79 -3.21 21.04
N PRO A 382 -6.57 -4.25 20.21
CA PRO A 382 -5.30 -4.48 19.53
C PRO A 382 -4.87 -3.27 18.70
N ILE A 383 -3.58 -2.89 18.78
CA ILE A 383 -3.04 -1.76 18.02
C ILE A 383 -2.30 -2.27 16.78
N VAL A 384 -2.78 -1.85 15.62
CA VAL A 384 -2.18 -2.11 14.30
C VAL A 384 -1.71 -0.81 13.66
N GLY A 385 -0.68 -0.91 12.83
CA GLY A 385 -0.41 0.06 11.78
C GLY A 385 -1.34 -0.23 10.59
N ALA A 386 -1.96 0.81 10.05
CA ALA A 386 -2.79 0.70 8.87
C ALA A 386 -2.36 1.76 7.85
N THR A 387 -2.17 1.36 6.59
CA THR A 387 -1.97 2.28 5.46
C THR A 387 -3.15 2.12 4.51
N ILE A 388 -3.89 3.20 4.27
CA ILE A 388 -5.04 3.22 3.38
C ILE A 388 -4.67 4.00 2.12
N ARG A 389 -4.86 3.40 0.96
CA ARG A 389 -4.52 3.97 -0.35
C ARG A 389 -5.74 3.91 -1.26
N LEU A 390 -5.92 4.97 -2.04
CA LEU A 390 -6.94 5.08 -3.08
C LEU A 390 -6.23 5.33 -4.40
N VAL A 391 -6.61 4.59 -5.43
CA VAL A 391 -6.18 4.81 -6.81
C VAL A 391 -7.43 4.83 -7.68
N VAL A 392 -7.48 5.79 -8.61
CA VAL A 392 -8.58 5.94 -9.57
C VAL A 392 -7.97 6.23 -10.94
N SER A 393 -8.45 5.54 -11.96
CA SER A 393 -8.17 5.79 -13.36
C SER A 393 -9.48 6.01 -14.12
N SER A 394 -9.53 7.04 -14.96
CA SER A 394 -10.72 7.35 -15.79
C SER A 394 -10.24 7.98 -17.09
N LYS A 395 -11.16 8.17 -18.05
CA LYS A 395 -10.88 8.79 -19.36
C LYS A 395 -10.22 10.18 -19.30
N ASP A 396 -10.44 10.94 -18.22
CA ASP A 396 -9.88 12.28 -18.06
C ASP A 396 -9.66 12.66 -16.58
N GLU A 397 -8.74 13.59 -16.35
CA GLU A 397 -8.30 13.99 -14.99
C GLU A 397 -9.44 14.57 -14.14
N ARG A 398 -10.39 15.28 -14.76
CA ARG A 398 -11.53 15.84 -14.04
C ARG A 398 -12.45 14.73 -13.56
N THR A 399 -12.74 13.75 -14.41
CA THR A 399 -13.58 12.60 -14.03
C THR A 399 -12.88 11.75 -12.95
N ALA A 400 -11.59 11.45 -13.12
CA ALA A 400 -10.79 10.77 -12.08
C ALA A 400 -10.82 11.53 -10.75
N GLY A 401 -10.75 12.87 -10.78
CA GLY A 401 -10.80 13.71 -9.59
C GLY A 401 -12.16 13.71 -8.88
N LEU A 402 -13.25 13.65 -9.65
CA LEU A 402 -14.60 13.52 -9.09
C LEU A 402 -14.78 12.19 -8.37
N VAL A 403 -14.41 11.08 -9.02
CA VAL A 403 -14.49 9.72 -8.44
C VAL A 403 -13.60 9.60 -7.21
N LEU A 404 -12.35 10.09 -7.29
CA LEU A 404 -11.46 10.10 -6.13
C LEU A 404 -12.06 10.89 -4.97
N GLY A 405 -12.62 12.08 -5.23
CA GLY A 405 -13.26 12.91 -4.20
C GLY A 405 -14.49 12.24 -3.56
N GLU A 406 -15.25 11.43 -4.32
CA GLU A 406 -16.35 10.63 -3.77
C GLU A 406 -15.84 9.51 -2.85
N LEU A 407 -14.80 8.78 -3.27
CA LEU A 407 -14.16 7.74 -2.46
C LEU A 407 -13.55 8.31 -1.17
N GLU A 408 -12.87 9.46 -1.25
CA GLU A 408 -12.32 10.15 -0.10
C GLU A 408 -13.43 10.60 0.87
N SER A 409 -14.54 11.12 0.34
CA SER A 409 -15.68 11.57 1.13
C SER A 409 -16.34 10.43 1.91
N ALA A 410 -16.29 9.20 1.40
CA ALA A 410 -16.81 8.03 2.10
C ALA A 410 -16.07 7.74 3.43
N PHE A 411 -14.83 8.21 3.61
CA PHE A 411 -14.08 8.04 4.84
C PHE A 411 -14.41 9.08 5.93
N ASN A 412 -15.08 10.19 5.59
CA ASN A 412 -15.48 11.21 6.56
C ASN A 412 -16.39 10.65 7.68
N GLN A 413 -17.15 9.59 7.37
CA GLN A 413 -18.04 8.96 8.34
C GLN A 413 -17.31 8.40 9.56
N PHE A 414 -16.02 8.00 9.43
CA PHE A 414 -15.20 7.40 10.49
C PHE A 414 -14.57 8.44 11.42
N ALA A 415 -14.69 9.73 11.10
CA ALA A 415 -14.18 10.81 11.93
C ALA A 415 -14.87 10.81 13.30
N ASN A 416 -14.09 10.79 14.37
CA ASN A 416 -14.56 10.92 15.73
C ASN A 416 -14.36 12.37 16.19
N THR A 417 -15.46 13.04 16.57
CA THR A 417 -15.45 14.46 16.99
C THR A 417 -14.57 14.73 18.21
N GLN A 418 -14.32 13.71 19.05
CA GLN A 418 -13.43 13.76 20.20
C GLN A 418 -12.16 12.91 20.02
N GLY A 419 -11.99 12.29 18.85
CA GLY A 419 -10.94 11.34 18.55
C GLY A 419 -10.04 11.80 17.40
N ILE A 420 -9.91 10.96 16.37
CA ILE A 420 -9.17 11.29 15.15
C ILE A 420 -10.05 11.31 13.90
N SER A 421 -9.56 11.97 12.86
CA SER A 421 -10.11 11.96 11.50
C SER A 421 -9.06 11.49 10.49
N LEU A 422 -9.54 11.00 9.35
CA LEU A 422 -8.70 10.65 8.21
C LEU A 422 -8.66 11.85 7.25
N THR A 423 -7.46 12.28 6.87
CA THR A 423 -7.25 13.23 5.79
C THR A 423 -6.51 12.54 4.67
N THR A 424 -6.93 12.77 3.44
CA THR A 424 -6.22 12.28 2.27
C THR A 424 -5.35 13.38 1.71
N SER A 425 -4.18 13.00 1.20
CA SER A 425 -3.32 13.92 0.47
C SER A 425 -3.02 13.34 -0.91
N PRO A 426 -2.92 14.18 -1.95
CA PRO A 426 -2.47 13.71 -3.25
C PRO A 426 -1.09 13.09 -3.09
N SER A 427 -0.96 11.84 -3.52
CA SER A 427 0.35 11.21 -3.57
C SER A 427 1.13 11.78 -4.76
N ALA A 428 1.99 12.76 -4.50
CA ALA A 428 3.01 13.15 -5.47
C ALA A 428 4.09 12.07 -5.45
N CYS A 429 4.31 11.38 -6.57
CA CYS A 429 5.40 10.42 -6.71
C CYS A 429 6.73 11.08 -6.28
N PRO A 430 7.42 10.58 -5.25
CA PRO A 430 8.58 11.27 -4.70
C PRO A 430 9.73 11.21 -5.71
N PRO A 431 10.42 12.33 -6.01
CA PRO A 431 11.67 12.26 -6.76
C PRO A 431 12.70 11.46 -5.95
N PRO A 432 13.65 10.76 -6.58
CA PRO A 432 14.67 9.98 -5.89
C PRO A 432 15.53 10.92 -5.03
N ARG A 433 15.21 11.05 -3.74
CA ARG A 433 16.02 11.82 -2.81
C ARG A 433 17.16 10.95 -2.33
N ARG A 434 18.39 11.38 -2.62
CA ARG A 434 19.60 10.97 -1.90
C ARG A 434 19.46 11.40 -0.44
N SER A 435 19.07 10.48 0.45
CA SER A 435 19.58 10.31 1.82
C SER A 435 18.57 9.58 2.72
N HIS A 436 19.09 8.53 3.38
CA HIS A 436 18.61 7.88 4.61
C HIS A 436 17.15 8.10 5.04
N SER A 437 16.22 7.38 4.42
CA SER A 437 14.94 6.98 5.01
C SER A 437 14.46 5.74 4.26
N ARG A 438 14.36 4.60 4.96
CA ARG A 438 14.01 3.28 4.41
C ARG A 438 12.50 3.08 4.51
N PHE A 439 11.71 3.25 3.44
CA PHE A 439 10.38 2.63 3.30
C PHE A 439 9.93 2.57 1.83
N ALA A 440 9.48 1.37 1.43
CA ALA A 440 8.63 0.95 0.31
C ALA A 440 8.58 1.78 -0.99
N ASN A 441 9.12 1.22 -2.08
CA ASN A 441 8.78 1.56 -3.47
C ASN A 441 8.08 0.34 -4.10
N SER A 442 6.86 0.54 -4.62
CA SER A 442 6.25 -0.29 -5.69
C SER A 442 5.88 0.65 -6.84
N PRO A 443 5.87 0.19 -8.11
CA PRO A 443 5.92 1.05 -9.29
C PRO A 443 4.51 1.47 -9.71
N LEU A 444 3.87 2.37 -8.96
CA LEU A 444 2.60 2.96 -9.34
C LEU A 444 2.84 4.43 -9.69
N CYS A 445 2.73 4.75 -10.98
CA CYS A 445 2.72 6.09 -11.61
C CYS A 445 4.06 6.78 -11.98
N THR A 446 4.20 7.05 -13.28
CA THR A 446 5.14 8.02 -13.88
C THR A 446 4.52 9.42 -13.94
N THR A 447 5.24 10.47 -13.54
CA THR A 447 4.73 11.85 -13.51
C THR A 447 4.93 12.61 -14.82
N SER A 448 3.87 13.17 -15.39
CA SER A 448 3.92 14.36 -16.26
C SER A 448 3.62 15.61 -15.43
N ARG A 449 4.61 16.50 -15.22
CA ARG A 449 4.34 17.87 -14.72
C ARG A 449 4.25 18.84 -15.90
N PRO A 450 3.15 19.60 -16.06
CA PRO A 450 3.18 20.80 -16.89
C PRO A 450 3.97 21.90 -16.15
N ARG A 451 4.90 22.55 -16.87
CA ARG A 451 5.59 23.75 -16.40
C ARG A 451 4.56 24.86 -16.16
N ALA A 452 4.40 25.29 -14.91
CA ALA A 452 3.74 26.54 -14.60
C ALA A 452 4.51 27.72 -15.23
N LEU A 453 3.88 28.41 -16.18
CA LEU A 453 4.32 29.70 -16.68
C LEU A 453 4.25 30.72 -15.54
N ASN A 454 5.40 31.36 -15.27
CA ASN A 454 5.57 32.40 -14.27
C ASN A 454 5.14 33.76 -14.84
N PRO A 455 4.06 34.40 -14.37
CA PRO A 455 3.63 35.68 -14.91
C PRO A 455 4.14 36.82 -14.02
N ARG A 456 5.39 37.25 -14.20
CA ARG A 456 5.86 38.59 -13.78
C ARG A 456 7.02 39.05 -14.66
N ARG A 457 6.72 39.89 -15.67
CA ARG A 457 7.57 40.96 -16.22
C ARG A 457 6.80 41.72 -17.32
N THR A 458 6.11 42.77 -16.91
CA THR A 458 6.31 44.13 -17.43
C THR A 458 6.41 45.04 -16.24
#